data_AF-A0A183MGW4-F1
#
_entry.id   AF-A0A183MGW4-F1
#
_cell.length_a   1.000
_cell.length_b   1.000
_cell.length_c   1.000
_cell.angle_alpha   90.00
_cell.angle_beta   90.00
_cell.angle_gamma   90.00
#
_symmetry.space_group_name_H-M   'P 1'
#
loop_
_entity.id
_entity.type
_entity.pdbx_description
1 polymer ?
#
loop_
_entity_poly.entity_id
_entity_poly.type
_entity_poly.pdbx_seq_one_letter_code
_entity_poly.pdbx_strand_id
1 'polypeptide(L)'
;MKISTSEGKDGIRWTAQNQLDDLDFADNLALLSHTHEQMQTKTASVAAISASVGLSIHKGKTKVLKFKAENGDPITLDGETLQDVESFTYLGSMIDEQGGSDADVKARIGKVMATFLQLKNIWNSKQLSINIKVRIFNTNLRS
;
A
#
# COMPACT_ATOMS: atom_id res chain seq x y z
N MET A 1 -10.36 -22.50 3.63
CA MET A 1 -9.53 -22.34 2.42
C MET A 1 -10.49 -22.11 1.26
N LYS A 2 -10.65 -20.87 0.79
CA LYS A 2 -11.53 -20.55 -0.33
C LYS A 2 -10.63 -20.37 -1.54
N ILE A 3 -10.86 -21.20 -2.56
CA ILE A 3 -10.07 -21.27 -3.79
C ILE A 3 -10.55 -20.12 -4.69
N SER A 4 -9.63 -19.29 -5.18
CA SER A 4 -9.92 -18.27 -6.20
C SER A 4 -10.20 -18.98 -7.52
N THR A 5 -11.37 -18.74 -8.10
CA THR A 5 -11.72 -19.16 -9.45
C THR A 5 -10.88 -18.39 -10.47
N SER A 6 -9.76 -18.97 -10.87
CA SER A 6 -9.09 -18.65 -12.13
C SER A 6 -9.85 -19.35 -13.25
N GLU A 7 -10.61 -18.60 -14.05
CA GLU A 7 -10.95 -18.93 -15.46
C GLU A 7 -11.73 -17.81 -16.18
N GLY A 8 -12.08 -16.71 -15.49
CA GLY A 8 -12.62 -15.48 -16.09
C GLY A 8 -11.62 -14.33 -16.03
N LYS A 9 -11.65 -13.43 -17.02
CA LYS A 9 -10.99 -12.12 -16.91
C LYS A 9 -11.77 -11.31 -15.87
N ASP A 10 -11.37 -11.42 -14.61
CA ASP A 10 -12.04 -10.75 -13.48
C ASP A 10 -11.69 -9.26 -13.34
N GLY A 11 -11.40 -8.60 -14.46
CA GLY A 11 -11.33 -7.14 -14.55
C GLY A 11 -12.50 -6.62 -15.37
N ILE A 12 -13.21 -5.61 -14.87
CA ILE A 12 -14.24 -4.92 -15.64
C ILE A 12 -13.56 -4.13 -16.77
N ARG A 13 -13.69 -4.64 -18.00
CA ARG A 13 -13.14 -4.05 -19.22
C ARG A 13 -14.05 -2.92 -19.70
N TRP A 14 -13.60 -1.67 -19.63
CA TRP A 14 -14.45 -0.51 -19.95
C TRP A 14 -14.16 0.20 -21.30
N THR A 15 -12.96 0.15 -21.91
CA THR A 15 -12.68 0.49 -23.34
C THR A 15 -11.16 0.48 -23.66
N ALA A 16 -10.77 0.64 -24.93
CA ALA A 16 -9.47 0.29 -25.52
C ALA A 16 -8.20 1.05 -25.03
N GLN A 17 -8.29 2.03 -24.13
CA GLN A 17 -7.15 2.93 -23.87
C GLN A 17 -6.80 3.24 -22.42
N ASN A 18 -7.60 2.83 -21.43
CA ASN A 18 -7.23 3.07 -20.02
C ASN A 18 -7.38 1.78 -19.20
N GLN A 19 -6.29 1.38 -18.56
CA GLN A 19 -6.24 0.29 -17.58
C GLN A 19 -6.22 0.91 -16.18
N LEU A 20 -7.12 0.46 -15.31
CA LEU A 20 -7.13 0.83 -13.89
C LEU A 20 -6.70 -0.43 -13.14
N ASP A 21 -5.43 -0.49 -12.77
CA ASP A 21 -4.88 -1.56 -11.96
C ASP A 21 -5.24 -1.25 -10.51
N ASP A 22 -6.43 -1.68 -10.09
CA ASP A 22 -6.83 -1.61 -8.70
C ASP A 22 -6.06 -2.68 -7.90
N LEU A 23 -5.51 -2.27 -6.77
CA LEU A 23 -4.78 -3.14 -5.84
C LEU A 23 -5.68 -3.52 -4.66
N ASP A 24 -6.97 -3.77 -4.91
CA ASP A 24 -7.99 -4.05 -3.90
C ASP A 24 -7.55 -5.14 -2.91
N PHE A 25 -7.21 -4.70 -1.70
CA PHE A 25 -7.31 -5.50 -0.48
C PHE A 25 -8.60 -5.08 0.19
N ALA A 26 -9.38 -6.04 0.73
CA ALA A 26 -10.77 -5.91 1.21
C ALA A 26 -11.39 -4.51 1.47
N ASP A 27 -10.72 -3.61 2.20
CA ASP A 27 -11.16 -2.25 2.53
C ASP A 27 -10.21 -1.11 2.07
N ASN A 28 -9.07 -1.41 1.43
CA ASN A 28 -8.03 -0.45 1.04
C ASN A 28 -7.94 -0.30 -0.49
N LEU A 29 -8.33 0.89 -0.96
CA LEU A 29 -8.27 1.32 -2.36
C LEU A 29 -7.13 2.32 -2.57
N ALA A 30 -6.40 2.20 -3.68
CA ALA A 30 -5.39 3.16 -4.10
C ALA A 30 -5.69 3.71 -5.50
N LEU A 31 -5.83 5.04 -5.63
CA LEU A 31 -6.17 5.70 -6.89
C LEU A 31 -4.99 6.51 -7.39
N LEU A 32 -4.45 6.15 -8.57
CA LEU A 32 -3.38 6.90 -9.23
C LEU A 32 -3.95 7.84 -10.29
N SER A 33 -3.44 9.07 -10.36
CA SER A 33 -3.86 10.09 -11.34
C SER A 33 -2.70 10.98 -11.73
N HIS A 34 -2.75 11.56 -12.93
CA HIS A 34 -1.71 12.46 -13.42
C HIS A 34 -2.02 13.94 -13.16
N THR A 35 -3.29 14.30 -12.97
CA THR A 35 -3.71 15.68 -12.69
C THR A 35 -4.51 15.78 -11.40
N HIS A 36 -4.50 16.97 -10.79
CA HIS A 36 -5.31 17.29 -9.61
C HIS A 36 -6.81 17.10 -9.90
N GLU A 37 -7.29 17.58 -11.05
CA GLU A 37 -8.69 17.43 -11.47
C GLU A 37 -9.12 15.96 -11.57
N GLN A 38 -8.26 15.10 -12.11
CA GLN A 38 -8.51 13.66 -12.14
C GLN A 38 -8.59 13.06 -10.73
N MET A 39 -7.68 13.48 -9.84
CA MET A 39 -7.66 13.00 -8.46
C MET A 39 -8.93 13.40 -7.70
N GLN A 40 -9.37 14.65 -7.85
CA GLN A 40 -10.60 15.15 -7.25
C GLN A 40 -11.84 14.44 -7.81
N THR A 41 -11.90 14.28 -9.14
CA THR A 41 -13.00 13.58 -9.82
C THR A 41 -13.09 12.12 -9.39
N LYS A 42 -11.96 11.40 -9.31
CA LYS A 42 -11.93 10.00 -8.85
C LYS A 42 -12.35 9.88 -7.40
N THR A 43 -11.87 10.75 -6.52
CA THR A 43 -12.24 10.77 -5.09
C THR A 43 -13.75 10.96 -4.92
N ALA A 44 -14.34 11.93 -5.62
CA ALA A 44 -15.79 12.17 -5.58
C ALA A 44 -16.60 10.99 -6.17
N SER A 45 -16.14 10.41 -7.28
CA SER A 45 -16.79 9.26 -7.92
C SER A 45 -16.82 8.04 -7.00
N VAL A 46 -15.68 7.69 -6.39
CA VAL A 46 -15.60 6.57 -5.44
C VAL A 46 -16.48 6.82 -4.22
N ALA A 47 -16.53 8.05 -3.71
CA ALA A 47 -17.41 8.40 -2.60
C ALA A 47 -18.88 8.17 -2.94
N ALA A 48 -19.33 8.65 -4.12
CA ALA A 48 -20.70 8.49 -4.58
C ALA A 48 -21.07 7.02 -4.81
N ILE A 49 -20.19 6.23 -5.45
CA ILE A 49 -20.41 4.80 -5.69
C ILE A 49 -20.45 4.03 -4.36
N SER A 50 -19.52 4.32 -3.44
CA SER A 50 -19.50 3.71 -2.10
C SER A 50 -20.81 3.98 -1.35
N ALA A 51 -21.26 5.24 -1.34
CA ALA A 51 -22.51 5.62 -0.70
C ALA A 51 -23.72 4.90 -1.30
N SER A 52 -23.73 4.67 -2.63
CA SER A 52 -24.81 3.96 -3.33
C SER A 52 -24.98 2.50 -2.89
N VAL A 53 -23.91 1.89 -2.36
CA VAL A 53 -23.91 0.52 -1.83
C VAL A 53 -23.87 0.48 -0.30
N GLY A 54 -24.09 1.61 0.37
CA GLY A 54 -24.12 1.70 1.84
C GLY A 54 -22.73 1.69 2.50
N LEU A 55 -21.67 1.97 1.75
CA LEU A 55 -20.31 2.11 2.27
C LEU A 55 -19.94 3.59 2.44
N SER A 56 -19.01 3.88 3.35
CA SER A 56 -18.49 5.23 3.59
C SER A 56 -16.98 5.25 3.58
N ILE A 57 -16.38 6.25 2.91
CA ILE A 57 -14.93 6.43 2.93
C ILE A 57 -14.50 7.01 4.28
N HIS A 58 -13.52 6.37 4.92
CA HIS A 58 -12.97 6.87 6.18
C HIS A 58 -11.96 7.99 5.93
N LYS A 59 -12.44 9.24 5.91
CA LYS A 59 -11.66 10.48 5.67
C LYS A 59 -10.34 10.54 6.44
N GLY A 60 -10.33 10.19 7.73
CA GLY A 60 -9.11 10.21 8.56
C GLY A 60 -8.04 9.17 8.18
N LYS A 61 -8.39 8.11 7.46
CA LYS A 61 -7.47 7.07 6.97
C LYS A 61 -7.06 7.31 5.53
N THR A 62 -7.90 7.96 4.73
CA THR A 62 -7.58 8.36 3.37
C THR A 62 -6.47 9.40 3.38
N LYS A 63 -5.40 9.15 2.62
CA LYS A 63 -4.26 10.04 2.46
C LYS A 63 -4.05 10.37 0.99
N VAL A 64 -3.48 11.54 0.74
CA VAL A 64 -3.09 11.99 -0.60
C VAL A 64 -1.57 12.07 -0.62
N LEU A 65 -0.96 11.31 -1.54
CA LEU A 65 0.47 11.43 -1.84
C LEU A 65 0.61 12.10 -3.20
N LYS A 66 1.45 13.14 -3.26
CA LYS A 66 1.75 13.87 -4.49
C LYS A 66 3.20 13.61 -4.87
N PHE A 67 3.43 13.04 -6.05
CA PHE A 67 4.77 12.77 -6.58
C PHE A 67 5.13 13.82 -7.62
N LYS A 68 6.19 14.62 -7.38
CA LYS A 68 6.68 15.66 -8.31
C LYS A 68 5.60 16.61 -8.83
N ALA A 69 4.52 16.81 -8.07
CA ALA A 69 3.44 17.70 -8.47
C ALA A 69 3.77 19.13 -8.04
N GLU A 70 3.74 20.06 -8.99
CA GLU A 70 3.92 21.50 -8.69
C GLU A 70 2.67 22.12 -8.04
N ASN A 71 1.51 21.45 -8.17
CA ASN A 71 0.25 21.96 -7.64
C ASN A 71 0.02 21.55 -6.18
N GLY A 72 -0.08 22.55 -5.29
CA GLY A 72 -0.38 22.42 -3.86
C GLY A 72 -1.87 22.35 -3.53
N ASP A 73 -2.76 22.39 -4.51
CA ASP A 73 -4.21 22.40 -4.25
C ASP A 73 -4.66 21.17 -3.45
N PRO A 74 -5.49 21.35 -2.41
CA PRO A 74 -5.97 20.25 -1.58
C PRO A 74 -6.95 19.38 -2.37
N ILE A 75 -7.03 18.09 -2.00
CA ILE A 75 -8.15 17.23 -2.39
C ILE A 75 -9.17 17.25 -1.26
N THR A 76 -10.44 17.40 -1.62
CA THR A 76 -11.53 17.46 -0.66
C THR A 76 -12.50 16.29 -0.83
N LEU A 77 -13.08 15.86 0.28
CA LEU A 77 -14.13 14.84 0.32
C LEU A 77 -15.22 15.30 1.29
N ASP A 78 -16.44 15.50 0.76
CA ASP A 78 -17.59 16.05 1.50
C ASP A 78 -17.27 17.38 2.23
N GLY A 79 -16.47 18.25 1.59
CA GLY A 79 -16.05 19.54 2.15
C GLY A 79 -14.89 19.48 3.15
N GLU A 80 -14.39 18.29 3.49
CA GLU A 80 -13.20 18.13 4.33
C GLU A 80 -11.95 17.92 3.46
N THR A 81 -10.86 18.61 3.80
CA THR A 81 -9.55 18.41 3.15
C THR A 81 -8.94 17.09 3.61
N LEU A 82 -8.58 16.23 2.64
CA LEU A 82 -7.82 15.02 2.90
C LEU A 82 -6.37 15.36 3.25
N GLN A 83 -5.75 14.55 4.10
CA GLN A 83 -4.38 14.81 4.53
C GLN A 83 -3.39 14.48 3.41
N ASP A 84 -2.62 15.50 3.00
CA ASP A 84 -1.42 15.32 2.21
C ASP A 84 -0.30 14.70 3.08
N VAL A 85 0.39 13.70 2.54
CA VAL A 85 1.50 13.00 3.21
C VAL A 85 2.70 12.91 2.27
N GLU A 86 3.90 12.90 2.83
CA GLU A 86 5.17 12.71 2.08
C GLU A 86 5.49 11.23 1.86
N SER A 87 4.93 10.34 2.70
CA SER A 87 5.03 8.90 2.53
C SER A 87 3.85 8.19 3.16
N PHE A 88 3.54 6.99 2.65
CA PHE A 88 2.54 6.11 3.23
C PHE A 88 2.92 4.64 3.02
N THR A 89 2.47 3.77 3.92
CA THR A 89 2.64 2.32 3.75
C THR A 89 1.39 1.74 3.14
N TYR A 90 1.52 1.12 1.97
CA TYR A 90 0.46 0.39 1.31
C TYR A 90 0.85 -1.07 1.16
N LEU A 91 0.06 -1.96 1.77
CA LEU A 91 0.28 -3.42 1.72
C LEU A 91 1.69 -3.86 2.16
N GLY A 92 2.29 -3.11 3.08
CA GLY A 92 3.65 -3.37 3.59
C GLY A 92 4.77 -2.74 2.78
N SER A 93 4.49 -2.20 1.59
CA SER A 93 5.42 -1.39 0.80
C SER A 93 5.29 0.09 1.17
N MET A 94 6.40 0.74 1.45
CA MET A 94 6.44 2.19 1.67
C MET A 94 6.52 2.90 0.32
N ILE A 95 5.64 3.87 0.10
CA ILE A 95 5.63 4.73 -1.08
C ILE A 95 5.90 6.15 -0.57
N ASP A 96 6.85 6.85 -1.18
CA ASP A 96 7.18 8.22 -0.83
C ASP A 96 6.98 9.18 -2.02
N GLU A 97 7.10 10.47 -1.73
CA GLU A 97 7.01 11.57 -2.70
C GLU A 97 8.16 11.57 -3.73
N GLN A 98 9.14 10.68 -3.61
CA GLN A 98 10.18 10.47 -4.62
C GLN A 98 9.82 9.35 -5.60
N GLY A 99 8.72 8.63 -5.36
CA GLY A 99 8.16 7.62 -6.27
C GLY A 99 9.11 6.45 -6.54
N GLY A 100 10.21 6.37 -5.81
CA GLY A 100 11.23 5.35 -5.92
C GLY A 100 11.07 4.28 -4.84
N SER A 101 11.75 3.14 -5.02
CA SER A 101 11.76 2.05 -4.05
C SER A 101 12.77 2.24 -2.91
N ASP A 102 13.64 3.24 -2.99
CA ASP A 102 14.81 3.37 -2.11
C ASP A 102 14.40 3.46 -0.64
N ALA A 103 13.37 4.25 -0.34
CA ALA A 103 12.88 4.39 1.01
C ALA A 103 12.26 3.07 1.52
N ASP A 104 11.49 2.36 0.69
CA ASP A 104 10.95 1.04 1.02
C ASP A 104 12.04 0.02 1.31
N VAL A 105 13.05 -0.06 0.44
CA VAL A 105 14.20 -0.95 0.61
C VAL A 105 14.92 -0.64 1.92
N LYS A 106 15.16 0.63 2.21
CA LYS A 106 15.80 1.06 3.46
C LYS A 106 14.95 0.70 4.68
N ALA A 107 13.63 0.89 4.62
CA ALA A 107 12.73 0.53 5.70
C ALA A 107 12.68 -0.99 5.94
N ARG A 108 12.66 -1.79 4.87
CA ARG A 108 12.71 -3.26 4.95
C ARG A 108 14.02 -3.75 5.55
N ILE A 109 15.16 -3.18 5.13
CA ILE A 109 16.47 -3.48 5.73
C ILE A 109 16.46 -3.15 7.23
N GLY A 110 15.94 -1.98 7.61
CA GLY A 110 15.83 -1.57 9.01
C GLY A 110 14.99 -2.56 9.85
N LYS A 111 13.85 -3.00 9.33
CA LYS A 111 13.00 -4.02 9.99
C LYS A 111 13.74 -5.35 10.15
N VAL A 112 14.41 -5.84 9.11
CA VAL A 112 15.20 -7.08 9.15
C VAL A 112 16.31 -6.97 10.20
N MET A 113 17.03 -5.84 10.23
CA MET A 113 18.09 -5.60 11.23
C MET A 113 17.53 -5.59 12.66
N ALA A 114 16.38 -4.95 12.87
CA ALA A 114 15.72 -4.92 14.18
C ALA A 114 15.31 -6.32 14.64
N THR A 115 14.67 -7.12 13.77
CA THR A 115 14.32 -8.52 14.06
C THR A 115 15.56 -9.35 14.34
N PHE A 116 16.63 -9.18 13.55
CA PHE A 116 17.89 -9.87 13.79
C PHE A 116 18.47 -9.56 15.17
N LEU A 117 18.43 -8.30 15.61
CA LEU A 117 18.87 -7.90 16.95
C LEU A 117 17.99 -8.48 18.06
N GLN A 118 16.67 -8.52 17.87
CA GLN A 118 15.74 -9.12 18.84
C GLN A 118 15.99 -10.61 19.04
N LEU A 119 16.41 -11.32 17.99
CA LEU A 119 16.72 -12.75 18.04
C LEU A 119 18.15 -13.05 18.55
N LYS A 120 18.85 -12.07 19.16
CA LYS A 120 20.21 -12.23 19.73
C LYS A 120 20.36 -13.47 20.63
N ASN A 121 19.36 -13.78 21.44
CA ASN A 121 19.40 -14.95 22.32
C ASN A 121 19.40 -16.27 21.52
N ILE A 122 18.69 -16.33 20.40
CA ILE A 122 18.69 -17.48 19.49
C ILE A 122 20.07 -17.61 18.84
N TRP A 123 20.63 -16.51 18.35
CA TRP A 123 21.94 -16.50 17.70
C TRP A 123 23.06 -16.92 18.65
N ASN A 124 22.99 -16.50 19.91
CA ASN A 124 23.98 -16.84 20.95
C ASN A 124 23.74 -18.19 21.64
N SER A 125 22.59 -18.83 21.44
CA SER A 125 22.25 -20.09 22.11
C SER A 125 23.18 -21.22 21.66
N LYS A 126 23.85 -21.88 22.61
CA LYS A 126 24.63 -23.09 22.34
C LYS A 126 23.75 -24.34 22.23
N GLN A 127 22.49 -24.27 22.68
CA GLN A 127 21.54 -25.38 22.61
C GLN A 127 20.96 -25.58 21.20
N LEU A 128 20.97 -24.53 20.38
CA LEU A 128 20.47 -24.57 19.01
C LEU A 128 21.59 -24.88 18.03
N SER A 129 21.37 -25.87 17.17
CA SER A 129 22.31 -26.19 16.09
C SER A 129 22.37 -25.09 15.04
N ILE A 130 23.50 -25.00 14.33
CA ILE A 130 23.70 -24.04 13.24
C ILE A 130 22.62 -24.20 12.17
N ASN A 131 22.26 -25.44 11.83
CA ASN A 131 21.21 -25.73 10.83
C ASN A 131 19.84 -25.15 11.22
N ILE A 132 19.48 -25.20 12.52
CA ILE A 132 18.22 -24.62 13.00
C ILE A 132 18.28 -23.09 12.90
N LYS A 133 19.39 -22.47 13.30
CA LYS A 133 19.57 -21.00 13.20
C LYS A 133 19.49 -20.51 11.76
N VAL A 134 20.13 -21.21 10.83
CA VAL A 134 20.06 -20.91 9.38
C VAL A 134 18.63 -21.05 8.86
N ARG A 135 17.89 -22.08 9.29
CA ARG A 135 16.48 -22.24 8.92
C ARG A 135 15.62 -21.08 9.41
N ILE A 136 15.79 -20.66 10.66
CA ILE A 136 15.09 -19.49 11.23
C ILE A 136 15.42 -18.23 10.41
N PHE A 137 16.70 -17.99 10.12
CA PHE A 137 17.10 -16.85 9.28
C PHE A 137 16.44 -16.86 7.91
N ASN A 138 16.46 -17.99 7.21
CA ASN A 138 15.85 -18.12 5.88
C ASN A 138 14.32 -17.92 5.90
N THR A 139 13.64 -18.36 6.96
CA THR A 139 12.20 -18.13 7.13
C THR A 139 11.86 -16.66 7.36
N ASN A 140 12.73 -15.89 8.02
CA ASN A 140 12.50 -14.47 8.30
C ASN A 140 12.88 -13.54 7.14
N LEU A 141 13.72 -14.00 6.19
CA LEU A 141 14.13 -13.19 5.03
C LEU A 141 13.33 -13.43 3.75
N ARG A 142 12.72 -14.62 3.60
CA ARG A 142 11.95 -14.98 2.40
C ARG A 142 10.44 -14.72 2.52
N SER A 143 9.98 -14.18 3.64
CA SER A 143 8.57 -13.85 3.90
C SER A 143 8.15 -12.55 3.27
#